data_AF-A0A5S4YRQ3-F1
#
_entry.id   AF-A0A5S4YRQ3-F1
#
_cell.length_a   1.000
_cell.length_b   1.000
_cell.length_c   1.000
_cell.angle_alpha   90.00
_cell.angle_beta   90.00
_cell.angle_gamma   90.00
#
_symmetry.space_group_name_H-M   'P 1'
#
loop_
_entity.id
_entity.type
_entity.pdbx_description
1 polymer ?
#
loop_
_entity_poly.entity_id
_entity_poly.type
_entity_poly.pdbx_seq_one_letter_code
_entity_poly.pdbx_strand_id
1 'polypeptide(L)'
;MSNRGWQRAFDDPIQLPDDRTLVTLHDAATYVTGLPKKQAAEPEWQAAIETLMLVVELGGPTMFARIGVMKALNRGHVREFNLSRKEPRWGRRKLARDR
;
A
#
# COMPACT_ATOMS: atom_id res chain seq x y z
N MET A 1 -14.80 -8.10 20.20
CA MET A 1 -13.35 -8.00 19.92
C MET A 1 -13.06 -6.56 19.59
N SER A 2 -12.15 -5.90 20.31
CA SER A 2 -11.90 -4.47 20.15
C SER A 2 -11.51 -4.16 18.70
N ASN A 3 -12.36 -3.44 17.97
CA ASN A 3 -12.16 -3.07 16.56
C ASN A 3 -11.15 -1.91 16.39
N ARG A 4 -10.16 -1.84 17.29
CA ARG A 4 -9.19 -0.76 17.42
C ARG A 4 -7.84 -1.34 17.83
N GLY A 5 -6.76 -0.70 17.39
CA GLY A 5 -5.41 -1.09 17.77
C GLY A 5 -4.70 -2.00 16.76
N TRP A 6 -3.52 -2.46 17.18
CA TRP A 6 -2.53 -3.12 16.34
C TRP A 6 -2.93 -4.51 15.79
N GLN A 7 -3.89 -5.19 16.42
CA GLN A 7 -4.31 -6.55 16.01
C GLN A 7 -5.28 -6.56 14.82
N ARG A 8 -5.66 -5.40 14.27
CA ARG A 8 -6.55 -5.33 13.11
C ARG A 8 -5.86 -5.91 11.88
N ALA A 9 -6.56 -6.81 11.19
CA ALA A 9 -6.12 -7.38 9.92
C ALA A 9 -6.26 -6.36 8.78
N PHE A 10 -5.39 -6.46 7.79
CA PHE A 10 -5.64 -5.87 6.49
C PHE A 10 -6.73 -6.67 5.77
N ASP A 11 -7.61 -5.98 5.04
CA ASP A 11 -8.60 -6.64 4.18
C ASP A 11 -7.89 -7.50 3.11
N ASP A 12 -6.82 -6.93 2.55
CA ASP A 12 -5.90 -7.61 1.63
C ASP A 12 -4.50 -7.68 2.26
N PRO A 13 -4.02 -8.85 2.70
CA PRO A 13 -2.68 -9.00 3.25
C PRO A 13 -1.57 -8.53 2.29
N ILE A 14 -0.43 -8.10 2.86
CA ILE A 14 0.71 -7.60 2.08
C ILE A 14 1.73 -8.71 1.91
N GLN A 15 1.99 -9.11 0.66
CA GLN A 15 3.03 -10.06 0.30
C GLN A 15 4.38 -9.34 0.22
N LEU A 16 5.39 -9.88 0.92
CA LEU A 16 6.76 -9.40 0.87
C LEU A 16 7.59 -10.19 -0.15
N PRO A 17 8.75 -9.66 -0.61
CA PRO A 17 9.60 -10.35 -1.58
C PRO A 17 10.22 -11.67 -1.08
N ASP A 18 10.22 -11.90 0.23
CA ASP A 18 10.78 -13.08 0.89
C ASP A 18 9.71 -14.10 1.31
N ASP A 19 8.58 -14.11 0.58
CA ASP A 19 7.40 -14.96 0.80
C ASP A 19 6.69 -14.79 2.16
N ARG A 20 7.12 -13.82 2.99
CA ARG A 20 6.40 -13.45 4.21
C ARG A 20 5.15 -12.66 3.87
N THR A 21 4.10 -12.85 4.67
CA THR A 21 2.84 -12.10 4.55
C THR A 21 2.60 -11.26 5.81
N LEU A 22 2.38 -9.96 5.64
CA LEU A 22 1.92 -9.07 6.71
C LEU A 22 0.39 -9.11 6.76
N VAL A 23 -0.16 -9.70 7.81
CA VAL A 23 -1.61 -9.93 7.95
C VAL A 23 -2.25 -8.80 8.76
N THR A 24 -1.53 -8.27 9.74
CA THR A 24 -2.04 -7.27 10.69
C THR A 24 -1.24 -5.98 10.68
N LEU A 25 -1.82 -4.91 11.25
CA LEU A 25 -1.10 -3.65 11.50
C LEU A 25 0.14 -3.87 12.39
N HIS A 26 0.08 -4.81 13.33
CA HIS A 26 1.21 -5.22 14.16
C HIS A 26 2.34 -5.85 13.34
N ASP A 27 2.01 -6.72 12.38
CA ASP A 27 3.03 -7.32 11.50
C ASP A 27 3.74 -6.24 10.69
N ALA A 28 2.97 -5.28 10.17
CA ALA A 28 3.53 -4.13 9.45
C ALA A 28 4.42 -3.26 10.36
N ALA A 29 4.00 -2.99 11.60
CA ALA A 29 4.83 -2.25 12.56
C ALA A 29 6.13 -2.99 12.89
N THR A 30 6.04 -4.31 13.11
CA THR A 30 7.19 -5.18 13.37
C THR A 30 8.16 -5.16 12.20
N TYR A 31 7.63 -5.23 10.97
CA TYR A 31 8.44 -5.15 9.76
C TYR A 31 9.16 -3.80 9.64
N VAL A 32 8.44 -2.69 9.81
CA VAL A 32 8.99 -1.34 9.65
C VAL A 32 10.03 -1.01 10.73
N THR A 33 9.79 -1.43 11.97
CA THR A 33 10.75 -1.23 13.08
C THR A 33 12.01 -2.07 12.95
N GLY A 34 11.97 -3.17 12.19
CA GLY A 34 13.15 -3.98 11.84
C GLY A 34 14.03 -3.40 10.74
N LEU A 35 13.62 -2.30 10.08
CA LEU A 35 14.39 -1.71 8.97
C LEU A 35 15.66 -0.99 9.48
N PRO A 36 16.75 -0.95 8.69
CA PRO A 36 17.89 -0.10 8.99
C PRO A 36 17.47 1.37 9.14
N LYS A 37 18.03 2.09 10.13
CA LYS A 37 17.65 3.49 10.42
C LYS A 37 17.66 4.41 9.20
N LYS A 38 18.66 4.24 8.32
CA LYS A 38 18.77 5.03 7.08
C LYS A 38 17.57 4.81 6.16
N GLN A 39 17.13 3.56 6.03
CA GLN A 39 15.98 3.19 5.22
C GLN A 39 14.67 3.63 5.86
N ALA A 40 14.51 3.42 7.16
CA ALA A 40 13.34 3.88 7.90
C ALA A 40 13.16 5.41 7.83
N ALA A 41 14.26 6.17 7.70
CA ALA A 41 14.24 7.62 7.55
C ALA A 41 13.91 8.12 6.13
N GLU A 42 13.78 7.23 5.13
CA GLU A 42 13.35 7.62 3.79
C GLU A 42 11.90 8.15 3.82
N PRO A 43 11.55 9.16 3.00
CA PRO A 43 10.23 9.81 3.06
C PRO A 43 9.06 8.83 2.90
N GLU A 44 9.20 7.82 2.05
CA GLU A 44 8.16 6.82 1.81
C GLU A 44 7.94 5.92 3.04
N TRP A 45 9.01 5.58 3.76
CA TRP A 45 8.92 4.80 4.99
C TRP A 45 8.35 5.64 6.15
N GLN A 46 8.72 6.91 6.26
CA GLN A 46 8.12 7.82 7.25
C GLN A 46 6.61 8.01 7.00
N ALA A 47 6.20 8.23 5.75
CA ALA A 47 4.79 8.33 5.40
C ALA A 47 4.02 7.02 5.71
N ALA A 48 4.65 5.86 5.52
CA ALA A 48 4.07 4.58 5.90
C ALA A 48 3.88 4.46 7.43
N ILE A 49 4.87 4.90 8.22
CA ILE A 49 4.81 4.94 9.69
C ILE A 49 3.69 5.85 10.17
N GLU A 50 3.63 7.08 9.65
CA GLU A 50 2.58 8.05 10.00
C GLU A 50 1.19 7.48 9.69
N THR A 51 1.03 6.85 8.53
CA THR A 51 -0.26 6.27 8.14
C THR A 51 -0.63 5.09 9.04
N LEU A 52 0.33 4.25 9.43
CA LEU A 52 0.11 3.16 10.39
C LEU A 52 -0.37 3.72 11.74
N MET A 53 0.30 4.74 12.27
CA MET A 53 -0.07 5.38 13.54
C MET A 53 -1.47 5.98 13.47
N LEU A 54 -1.78 6.76 12.43
CA LEU A 54 -3.10 7.38 12.25
C LEU A 54 -4.23 6.34 12.18
N VAL A 55 -4.02 5.24 11.47
CA VAL A 55 -5.02 4.16 11.36
C VAL A 55 -5.24 3.47 12.71
N VAL A 56 -4.18 3.26 13.49
CA VAL A 56 -4.25 2.64 14.81
C VAL A 56 -4.96 3.55 15.82
N GLU A 57 -4.59 4.84 15.85
CA GLU A 57 -5.11 5.83 16.80
C GLU A 57 -6.56 6.22 16.50
N LEU A 58 -6.85 6.51 15.24
CA LEU A 58 -8.16 7.01 14.82
C LEU A 58 -9.14 5.89 14.46
N GLY A 59 -8.67 4.64 14.37
CA GLY A 59 -9.49 3.50 13.96
C GLY A 59 -9.91 3.55 12.48
N GLY A 60 -9.17 4.26 11.64
CA GLY A 60 -9.47 4.43 10.21
C GLY A 60 -9.37 3.12 9.40
N PRO A 61 -9.73 3.13 8.11
CA PRO A 61 -9.61 1.96 7.22
C PRO A 61 -8.17 1.43 7.14
N THR A 62 -7.97 0.11 7.29
CA THR A 62 -6.63 -0.51 7.23
C THR A 62 -6.00 -0.42 5.83
N MET A 63 -6.82 -0.19 4.81
CA MET A 63 -6.37 0.10 3.44
C MET A 63 -5.42 1.31 3.36
N PHE A 64 -5.56 2.34 4.20
CA PHE A 64 -4.63 3.47 4.19
C PHE A 64 -3.22 3.04 4.60
N ALA A 65 -3.11 2.32 5.72
CA ALA A 65 -1.85 1.75 6.17
C ALA A 65 -1.24 0.82 5.11
N ARG A 66 -2.08 -0.01 4.46
CA ARG A 66 -1.65 -0.87 3.36
C ARG A 66 -1.06 -0.06 2.20
N ILE A 67 -1.71 1.02 1.76
CA ILE A 67 -1.21 1.86 0.67
C ILE A 67 0.14 2.49 1.04
N GLY A 68 0.29 2.98 2.27
CA GLY A 68 1.55 3.54 2.77
C GLY A 68 2.69 2.52 2.70
N VAL A 69 2.50 1.34 3.31
CA VAL A 69 3.49 0.26 3.29
C VAL A 69 3.80 -0.21 1.87
N MET A 70 2.79 -0.37 1.01
CA MET A 70 3.01 -0.77 -0.39
C MET A 70 3.79 0.28 -1.18
N LYS A 71 3.54 1.59 -0.97
CA LYS A 71 4.33 2.65 -1.61
C LYS A 71 5.80 2.58 -1.17
N ALA A 72 6.05 2.39 0.12
CA ALA A 72 7.40 2.25 0.63
C ALA A 72 8.09 0.98 0.11
N LEU A 73 7.41 -0.16 0.06
CA LEU A 73 7.96 -1.38 -0.54
C LEU A 73 8.34 -1.18 -2.02
N ASN A 74 7.54 -0.44 -2.77
CA ASN A 74 7.76 -0.15 -4.20
C ASN A 74 8.58 1.14 -4.45
N ARG A 75 9.22 1.73 -3.44
CA ARG A 75 10.12 2.89 -3.62
C ARG A 75 11.17 2.59 -4.69
N GLY A 76 11.38 3.53 -5.61
CA GLY A 76 12.32 3.35 -6.73
C GLY A 76 11.83 2.47 -7.90
N HIS A 77 10.66 1.83 -7.79
CA HIS A 77 10.05 1.13 -8.93
C HIS A 77 9.12 2.09 -9.69
N VAL A 78 9.59 2.61 -10.83
CA VAL A 78 8.72 3.27 -11.81
C VAL A 78 7.99 2.17 -12.58
N ARG A 79 6.65 2.12 -12.45
CA ARG A 79 5.85 1.30 -13.36
C ARG A 79 5.86 1.96 -14.73
N GLU A 80 6.74 1.48 -15.61
CA GLU A 80 6.68 1.85 -17.02
C GLU A 80 5.38 1.29 -17.63
N PHE A 81 4.51 2.20 -18.05
CA PHE A 81 3.31 1.83 -18.79
C PHE A 81 3.73 1.38 -20.19
N ASN A 82 3.85 0.07 -20.39
CA ASN A 82 4.19 -0.48 -21.69
C ASN A 82 3.00 -0.32 -22.67
N LEU A 83 3.04 0.76 -23.46
CA LEU A 83 2.06 1.07 -24.50
C LEU A 83 1.97 -0.01 -25.59
N SER A 84 3.02 -0.84 -25.79
CA SER A 84 2.99 -1.92 -26.79
C SER A 84 2.08 -3.10 -26.39
N ARG A 85 1.76 -3.24 -25.09
CA ARG A 85 1.01 -4.40 -24.58
C ARG A 85 -0.50 -4.27 -24.72
N LYS A 86 -1.00 -3.14 -25.20
CA LYS A 86 -2.42 -2.92 -25.51
C LYS A 86 -2.54 -2.04 -26.76
N GLU A 87 -3.06 -2.60 -27.84
CA GLU A 87 -3.91 -1.80 -28.71
C GLU A 87 -5.03 -1.18 -27.85
N PRO A 88 -5.33 0.12 -27.98
CA PRO A 88 -6.54 0.69 -27.41
C PRO A 88 -7.72 0.09 -28.17
N ARG A 89 -8.19 -1.07 -27.70
CA ARG A 89 -9.44 -1.73 -28.15
C ARG A 89 -10.67 -0.85 -27.93
N TRP A 90 -10.49 0.30 -27.27
CA TRP A 90 -11.45 1.38 -27.20
C TRP A 90 -11.52 2.13 -28.55
N GLY A 91 -11.73 1.35 -29.62
CA GLY A 91 -12.08 1.86 -30.93
C GLY A 91 -13.20 2.88 -30.82
N ARG A 92 -13.17 3.86 -31.72
CA ARG A 92 -14.07 5.03 -31.82
C ARG A 92 -15.54 4.64 -31.71
N ARG A 93 -16.05 4.38 -30.51
CA ARG A 93 -17.48 4.33 -30.25
C ARG A 93 -17.91 5.76 -29.97
N LYS A 94 -18.57 6.37 -30.95
CA LYS A 94 -19.35 7.60 -30.71
C LYS A 94 -20.33 7.29 -29.57
N LEU A 95 -20.30 8.11 -28.53
CA LEU A 95 -21.30 8.01 -27.48
C LEU A 95 -22.63 8.50 -28.06
N ALA A 96 -23.77 8.04 -27.53
CA ALA A 96 -25.09 8.49 -28.00
C ALA A 96 -25.29 10.02 -27.91
N ARG A 97 -24.45 10.69 -27.10
CA ARG A 97 -24.36 12.16 -26.99
C ARG A 97 -23.67 12.85 -28.18
N ASP A 98 -22.92 12.11 -28.99
CA ASP A 98 -22.15 12.60 -30.14
C ASP A 98 -22.92 12.40 -31.47
N ARG A 99 -24.22 12.08 -31.38
CA ARG A 99 -25.17 11.94 -32.49
C ARG A 99 -26.16 13.09 -32.44
#